data_AF-A0A848ZS50-F1
#
_entry.id   AF-A0A848ZS50-F1
#
_cell.length_a   1.000
_cell.length_b   1.000
_cell.length_c   1.000
_cell.angle_alpha   90.00
_cell.angle_beta   90.00
_cell.angle_gamma   90.00
#
_symmetry.space_group_name_H-M   'P 1'
#
loop_
_entity.id
_entity.type
_entity.pdbx_description
1 polymer ?
#
loop_
_entity_poly.entity_id
_entity_poly.type
_entity_poly.pdbx_seq_one_letter_code
_entity_poly.pdbx_strand_id
1 'polypeptide(L)'
;MQKNVFIPLVGVYLFFLTPQLFSQKVNEFPKKTDPLHKKVAMFDKLMLGNHWNEGAIMQHVIFPPAGLDRPIIGSQADCLDPTSEMLAAYSHKYAITKDPKDRKIANEIFEAILKLEKVTGVEGLVARSFNQTDEPLWHEEVFWYHEWHQSSSMPGYRWLGDLSADKFTSIFYGVGTFWELCADAAYKEKAAALLDRFIGRVVDNNFKLTDLDGKMTLWGNFCPNLPHQELNSLEMLAALKVTHHITGKERYNAAYHMLIDRYHYDDHQINSKILFPKEWRNVGDDYHAARSLYMVMRLEDDPNLLNKYRMNLNRHWYDWKDIEFTWESNIWFLMVYKVLTGEDIFTKEKEQGIKDMWGFDRNTREFKIPQKDGSFKLVKAEEERTAAAMIRNYWFGRYYGIIDEKW
;
A
#
# COMPACT_ATOMS: atom_id res chain seq x y z
N MET A 1 47.36 70.07 -14.76
CA MET A 1 47.85 68.92 -13.96
C MET A 1 46.77 68.55 -12.94
N GLN A 2 46.01 67.49 -13.22
CA GLN A 2 45.13 66.84 -12.24
C GLN A 2 45.27 65.34 -12.48
N LYS A 3 45.85 64.63 -11.51
CA LYS A 3 45.99 63.18 -11.51
C LYS A 3 44.69 62.59 -10.94
N ASN A 4 43.91 61.90 -11.77
CA ASN A 4 42.84 61.03 -11.29
C ASN A 4 43.40 59.61 -11.11
N VAL A 5 43.20 59.09 -9.90
CA VAL A 5 43.60 57.76 -9.44
C VAL A 5 42.60 56.73 -9.98
N PHE A 6 43.11 55.67 -10.60
CA PHE A 6 42.33 54.49 -10.98
C PHE A 6 42.13 53.59 -9.76
N ILE A 7 40.88 53.21 -9.47
CA ILE A 7 40.54 52.12 -8.56
C ILE A 7 39.89 51.02 -9.43
N PRO A 8 40.38 49.77 -9.42
CA PRO A 8 39.76 48.70 -10.19
C PRO A 8 38.53 48.19 -9.44
N LEU A 9 37.37 48.19 -10.10
CA LEU A 9 36.20 47.44 -9.64
C LEU A 9 36.49 45.94 -9.79
N VAL A 10 36.71 45.25 -8.67
CA VAL A 10 36.66 43.79 -8.61
C VAL A 10 35.20 43.39 -8.58
N GLY A 11 34.70 42.87 -9.70
CA GLY A 11 33.36 42.28 -9.78
C GLY A 11 33.30 41.00 -8.94
N VAL A 12 32.65 41.07 -7.78
CA VAL A 12 32.30 39.89 -6.99
C VAL A 12 31.13 39.20 -7.68
N TYR A 13 31.41 38.10 -8.39
CA TYR A 13 30.36 37.17 -8.82
C TYR A 13 29.84 36.44 -7.58
N LEU A 14 28.71 36.92 -7.05
CA LEU A 14 27.91 36.16 -6.10
C LEU A 14 27.22 35.02 -6.87
N PHE A 15 27.79 33.83 -6.81
CA PHE A 15 27.06 32.61 -7.14
C PHE A 15 25.93 32.45 -6.11
N PHE A 16 24.71 32.82 -6.50
CA PHE A 16 23.52 32.37 -5.81
C PHE A 16 23.38 30.87 -6.08
N LEU A 17 23.95 30.04 -5.20
CA LEU A 17 23.53 28.65 -5.04
C LEU A 17 22.08 28.69 -4.56
N THR A 18 21.13 28.61 -5.48
CA THR A 18 19.77 28.19 -5.15
C THR A 18 19.89 26.87 -4.40
N PRO A 19 19.37 26.73 -3.17
CA PRO A 19 19.37 25.45 -2.49
C PRO A 19 18.56 24.50 -3.36
N GLN A 20 19.26 23.58 -4.02
CA GLN A 20 18.65 22.54 -4.80
C GLN A 20 17.82 21.73 -3.80
N LEU A 21 16.50 21.82 -3.90
CA LEU A 21 15.59 21.04 -3.07
C LEU A 21 15.82 19.57 -3.44
N PHE A 22 16.61 18.86 -2.63
CA PHE A 22 16.84 17.43 -2.84
C PHE A 22 15.56 16.66 -2.50
N SER A 23 15.23 15.61 -3.27
CA SER A 23 14.12 14.69 -2.94
C SER A 23 14.30 14.04 -1.57
N GLN A 24 15.55 13.90 -1.14
CA GLN A 24 15.94 13.46 0.18
C GLN A 24 15.79 14.60 1.21
N LYS A 25 14.56 14.84 1.67
CA LYS A 25 14.23 15.89 2.63
C LYS A 25 14.52 15.49 4.08
N VAL A 26 14.44 14.20 4.38
CA VAL A 26 14.64 13.65 5.73
C VAL A 26 15.84 12.72 5.72
N ASN A 27 16.82 13.01 6.58
CA ASN A 27 18.07 12.26 6.70
C ASN A 27 18.29 11.67 8.09
N GLU A 28 17.47 12.07 9.07
CA GLU A 28 17.50 11.49 10.39
C GLU A 28 16.94 10.08 10.33
N PHE A 29 17.69 9.09 10.82
CA PHE A 29 17.36 7.68 10.75
C PHE A 29 17.36 7.06 12.15
N PRO A 30 16.41 6.17 12.49
CA PRO A 30 16.38 5.55 13.80
C PRO A 30 17.61 4.66 14.05
N LYS A 31 17.88 4.38 15.32
CA LYS A 31 18.83 3.33 15.73
C LYS A 31 18.04 2.06 16.03
N LYS A 32 18.63 0.88 15.79
CA LYS A 32 18.00 -0.40 16.17
C LYS A 32 17.73 -0.51 17.68
N THR A 33 18.51 0.20 18.50
CA THR A 33 18.35 0.28 19.96
C THR A 33 17.34 1.35 20.42
N ASP A 34 16.77 2.14 19.52
CA ASP A 34 15.71 3.08 19.88
C ASP A 34 14.42 2.32 20.24
N PRO A 35 13.63 2.82 21.20
CA PRO A 35 12.32 2.23 21.49
C PRO A 35 11.41 2.35 20.26
N LEU A 36 10.47 1.42 20.12
CA LEU A 36 9.60 1.24 18.96
C LEU A 36 8.83 2.51 18.59
N HIS A 37 8.21 3.18 19.55
CA HIS A 37 7.48 4.43 19.30
C HIS A 37 8.38 5.50 18.66
N LYS A 38 9.65 5.56 19.05
CA LYS A 38 10.64 6.48 18.45
C LYS A 38 11.00 6.04 17.05
N LYS A 39 11.25 4.74 16.82
CA LYS A 39 11.50 4.20 15.48
C LYS A 39 10.35 4.51 14.52
N VAL A 40 9.11 4.28 14.96
CA VAL A 40 7.89 4.57 14.17
C VAL A 40 7.78 6.05 13.86
N ALA A 41 7.98 6.94 14.83
CA ALA A 41 7.92 8.38 14.59
C ALA A 41 8.97 8.86 13.58
N MET A 42 10.17 8.25 13.57
CA MET A 42 11.23 8.59 12.61
C MET A 42 10.94 8.03 11.21
N PHE A 43 10.49 6.78 11.12
CA PHE A 43 10.07 6.20 9.84
C PHE A 43 8.85 6.90 9.25
N ASP A 44 7.90 7.35 10.06
CA ASP A 44 6.75 8.16 9.61
C ASP A 44 7.21 9.47 8.98
N LYS A 45 8.17 10.17 9.60
CA LYS A 45 8.81 11.36 9.00
C LYS A 45 9.51 11.03 7.68
N LEU A 46 10.22 9.90 7.59
CA LEU A 46 10.85 9.46 6.35
C LEU A 46 9.81 9.19 5.26
N MET A 47 8.70 8.51 5.56
CA MET A 47 7.63 8.25 4.60
C MET A 47 7.01 9.55 4.08
N LEU A 48 6.63 10.48 4.97
CA LEU A 48 6.04 11.75 4.58
C LEU A 48 7.03 12.71 3.89
N GLY A 49 8.32 12.59 4.21
CA GLY A 49 9.36 13.47 3.69
C GLY A 49 9.93 13.03 2.35
N ASN A 50 10.24 11.74 2.23
CA ASN A 50 11.01 11.18 1.12
C ASN A 50 10.20 10.25 0.21
N HIS A 51 9.06 9.72 0.65
CA HIS A 51 8.25 8.78 -0.14
C HIS A 51 6.92 9.38 -0.61
N TRP A 52 6.62 10.62 -0.22
CA TRP A 52 5.36 11.28 -0.53
C TRP A 52 5.32 11.82 -1.97
N ASN A 53 4.44 11.24 -2.78
CA ASN A 53 4.14 11.65 -4.15
C ASN A 53 2.66 12.04 -4.26
N GLU A 54 2.36 13.31 -3.97
CA GLU A 54 0.98 13.84 -4.02
C GLU A 54 -0.03 12.99 -3.21
N GLY A 55 0.38 12.51 -2.04
CA GLY A 55 -0.41 11.65 -1.16
C GLY A 55 -0.19 10.15 -1.38
N ALA A 56 0.26 9.73 -2.56
CA ALA A 56 0.70 8.35 -2.79
C ALA A 56 2.05 8.13 -2.09
N ILE A 57 2.28 6.90 -1.61
CA ILE A 57 3.49 6.53 -0.89
C ILE A 57 4.32 5.62 -1.79
N MET A 58 5.50 6.08 -2.16
CA MET A 58 6.40 5.35 -3.05
C MET A 58 7.06 4.19 -2.30
N GLN A 59 6.95 2.96 -2.83
CA GLN A 59 7.55 1.77 -2.19
C GLN A 59 9.09 1.78 -2.20
N HIS A 60 9.65 2.45 -3.21
CA HIS A 60 11.07 2.51 -3.50
C HIS A 60 11.36 3.91 -4.04
N VAL A 61 12.32 4.59 -3.43
CA VAL A 61 12.78 5.90 -3.87
C VAL A 61 14.29 5.86 -4.06
N ILE A 62 14.75 6.24 -5.24
CA ILE A 62 16.15 6.42 -5.60
C ILE A 62 16.41 7.93 -5.64
N PHE A 63 17.42 8.38 -4.91
CA PHE A 63 17.78 9.79 -4.81
C PHE A 63 18.75 10.23 -5.92
N PRO A 64 18.91 11.54 -6.16
CA PRO A 64 19.98 12.06 -7.01
C PRO A 64 21.35 11.50 -6.58
N PRO A 65 22.28 11.25 -7.52
CA PRO A 65 22.22 11.63 -8.93
C PRO A 65 21.52 10.63 -9.87
N ALA A 66 21.04 9.48 -9.40
CA ALA A 66 20.28 8.54 -10.23
C ALA A 66 18.78 8.86 -10.28
N GLY A 67 18.27 9.44 -9.19
CA GLY A 67 16.90 9.93 -9.05
C GLY A 67 16.66 11.35 -9.57
N LEU A 68 15.50 11.88 -9.20
CA LEU A 68 15.12 13.28 -9.42
C LEU A 68 15.03 14.02 -8.08
N ASP A 69 14.81 15.34 -8.14
CA ASP A 69 14.50 16.22 -7.00
C ASP A 69 13.11 15.95 -6.37
N ARG A 70 12.39 14.95 -6.90
CA ARG A 70 11.12 14.42 -6.40
C ARG A 70 11.16 12.89 -6.33
N PRO A 71 10.38 12.26 -5.43
CA PRO A 71 10.56 10.86 -5.06
C PRO A 71 9.94 9.85 -6.02
N ILE A 72 9.94 10.13 -7.32
CA ILE A 72 9.22 9.34 -8.32
C ILE A 72 10.11 8.35 -9.09
N ILE A 73 11.36 8.16 -8.67
CA ILE A 73 12.29 7.24 -9.32
C ILE A 73 12.46 6.02 -8.44
N GLY A 74 12.15 4.83 -8.97
CA GLY A 74 12.20 3.57 -8.24
C GLY A 74 11.26 2.54 -8.86
N SER A 75 11.16 1.38 -8.21
CA SER A 75 10.11 0.42 -8.56
C SER A 75 8.77 0.98 -8.08
N GLN A 76 7.75 0.95 -8.94
CA GLN A 76 6.43 1.52 -8.63
C GLN A 76 5.27 0.53 -8.81
N ALA A 77 5.57 -0.72 -9.17
CA ALA A 77 4.58 -1.77 -9.43
C ALA A 77 3.60 -1.97 -8.27
N ASP A 78 4.06 -1.70 -7.04
CA ASP A 78 3.31 -1.91 -5.82
C ASP A 78 2.95 -0.63 -5.06
N CYS A 79 3.08 0.56 -5.65
CA CYS A 79 2.95 1.84 -4.93
C CYS A 79 1.62 1.99 -4.16
N LEU A 80 0.53 1.42 -4.67
CA LEU A 80 -0.76 1.41 -4.00
C LEU A 80 -0.77 0.60 -2.68
N ASP A 81 0.13 -0.37 -2.48
CA ASP A 81 0.24 -1.13 -1.23
C ASP A 81 0.69 -0.28 -0.05
N PRO A 82 1.90 0.33 -0.03
CA PRO A 82 2.31 1.20 1.06
C PRO A 82 1.41 2.43 1.20
N THR A 83 0.76 2.88 0.12
CA THR A 83 -0.27 3.93 0.19
C THR A 83 -1.46 3.47 1.04
N SER A 84 -1.98 2.27 0.78
CA SER A 84 -3.11 1.70 1.54
C SER A 84 -2.73 1.34 2.97
N GLU A 85 -1.50 0.89 3.20
CA GLU A 85 -0.96 0.62 4.54
C GLU A 85 -0.85 1.91 5.36
N MET A 86 -0.33 2.99 4.78
CA MET A 86 -0.30 4.30 5.45
C MET A 86 -1.70 4.85 5.69
N LEU A 87 -2.65 4.64 4.77
CA LEU A 87 -4.06 5.00 4.98
C LEU A 87 -4.65 4.27 6.20
N ALA A 88 -4.44 2.96 6.29
CA ALA A 88 -4.87 2.17 7.43
C ALA A 88 -4.15 2.63 8.71
N ALA A 89 -2.83 2.87 8.66
CA ALA A 89 -2.05 3.31 9.81
C ALA A 89 -2.57 4.63 10.39
N TYR A 90 -2.76 5.65 9.55
CA TYR A 90 -3.29 6.94 9.95
C TYR A 90 -4.74 6.87 10.43
N SER A 91 -5.53 5.94 9.90
CA SER A 91 -6.89 5.71 10.35
C SER A 91 -6.94 5.15 11.77
N HIS A 92 -6.10 4.15 12.08
CA HIS A 92 -5.95 3.64 13.44
C HIS A 92 -5.35 4.70 14.38
N LYS A 93 -4.34 5.44 13.93
CA LYS A 93 -3.73 6.53 14.68
C LYS A 93 -4.77 7.58 15.10
N TYR A 94 -5.53 8.09 14.13
CA TYR A 94 -6.61 9.05 14.39
C TYR A 94 -7.69 8.48 15.31
N ALA A 95 -8.01 7.18 15.19
CA ALA A 95 -9.00 6.56 16.07
C ALA A 95 -8.62 6.66 17.56
N ILE A 96 -7.32 6.63 17.86
CA ILE A 96 -6.76 6.77 19.21
C ILE A 96 -6.57 8.25 19.59
N THR A 97 -5.91 9.03 18.73
CA THR A 97 -5.46 10.39 19.06
C THR A 97 -6.57 11.43 18.93
N LYS A 98 -7.52 11.19 18.02
CA LYS A 98 -8.50 12.17 17.52
C LYS A 98 -7.87 13.48 17.03
N ASP A 99 -6.58 13.48 16.70
CA ASP A 99 -5.88 14.68 16.21
C ASP A 99 -6.34 14.98 14.77
N PRO A 100 -6.94 16.15 14.49
CA PRO A 100 -7.36 16.50 13.13
C PRO A 100 -6.22 16.52 12.11
N LYS A 101 -4.95 16.63 12.54
CA LYS A 101 -3.77 16.51 11.65
C LYS A 101 -3.61 15.09 11.11
N ASP A 102 -3.85 14.07 11.93
CA ASP A 102 -3.76 12.67 11.50
C ASP A 102 -4.85 12.35 10.47
N ARG A 103 -6.08 12.84 10.70
CA ARG A 103 -7.16 12.74 9.70
C ARG A 103 -6.84 13.50 8.43
N LYS A 104 -6.23 14.69 8.51
CA LYS A 104 -5.83 15.45 7.32
C LYS A 104 -4.87 14.65 6.45
N ILE A 105 -3.87 14.00 7.06
CA ILE A 105 -2.92 13.15 6.32
C ILE A 105 -3.64 11.94 5.72
N ALA A 106 -4.53 11.27 6.47
CA ALA A 106 -5.34 10.17 5.95
C ALA A 106 -6.18 10.60 4.73
N ASN A 107 -6.79 11.78 4.80
CA ASN A 107 -7.57 12.35 3.69
C ASN A 107 -6.69 12.59 2.47
N GLU A 108 -5.49 13.17 2.62
CA GLU A 108 -4.55 13.39 1.51
C GLU A 108 -4.08 12.07 0.86
N ILE A 109 -3.85 11.03 1.67
CA ILE A 109 -3.52 9.68 1.17
C ILE A 109 -4.71 9.09 0.40
N PHE A 110 -5.93 9.22 0.95
CA PHE A 110 -7.14 8.73 0.28
C PHE A 110 -7.42 9.48 -1.04
N GLU A 111 -7.18 10.79 -1.10
CA GLU A 111 -7.27 11.57 -2.35
C GLU A 111 -6.26 11.07 -3.40
N ALA A 112 -5.10 10.56 -2.99
CA ALA A 112 -4.16 9.92 -3.92
C ALA A 112 -4.69 8.60 -4.47
N ILE A 113 -5.43 7.81 -3.67
CA ILE A 113 -6.12 6.61 -4.16
C ILE A 113 -7.21 6.98 -5.17
N LEU A 114 -8.00 8.04 -4.90
CA LEU A 114 -8.94 8.59 -5.88
C LEU A 114 -8.22 9.05 -7.16
N LYS A 115 -7.03 9.63 -7.03
CA LYS A 115 -6.21 10.06 -8.16
C LYS A 115 -5.68 8.87 -8.99
N LEU A 116 -5.36 7.74 -8.36
CA LEU A 116 -4.97 6.51 -9.07
C LEU A 116 -6.11 5.98 -9.96
N GLU A 117 -7.37 6.19 -9.60
CA GLU A 117 -8.50 5.95 -10.52
C GLU A 117 -8.58 7.06 -11.57
N LYS A 118 -8.59 8.32 -11.14
CA LYS A 118 -8.82 9.47 -12.02
C LYS A 118 -7.83 9.52 -13.18
N VAL A 119 -6.55 9.23 -12.94
CA VAL A 119 -5.46 9.34 -13.92
C VAL A 119 -5.62 8.39 -15.11
N THR A 120 -6.40 7.31 -14.97
CA THR A 120 -6.64 6.35 -16.05
C THR A 120 -7.65 6.90 -17.07
N GLY A 121 -8.55 7.79 -16.62
CA GLY A 121 -9.67 8.29 -17.40
C GLY A 121 -10.80 7.27 -17.59
N VAL A 122 -10.73 6.11 -16.94
CA VAL A 122 -11.73 5.05 -17.02
C VAL A 122 -12.33 4.80 -15.64
N GLU A 123 -13.65 4.90 -15.57
CA GLU A 123 -14.40 4.69 -14.33
C GLU A 123 -14.18 3.28 -13.76
N GLY A 124 -13.79 3.20 -12.49
CA GLY A 124 -13.49 1.94 -11.80
C GLY A 124 -12.17 1.27 -12.21
N LEU A 125 -11.35 1.88 -13.08
CA LEU A 125 -9.99 1.39 -13.37
C LEU A 125 -8.97 2.17 -12.54
N VAL A 126 -8.21 1.46 -11.70
CA VAL A 126 -7.22 2.05 -10.79
C VAL A 126 -5.81 1.68 -11.25
N ALA A 127 -4.95 2.68 -11.36
CA ALA A 127 -3.53 2.51 -11.69
C ALA A 127 -2.72 1.92 -10.51
N ARG A 128 -1.59 1.28 -10.82
CA ARG A 128 -0.60 0.86 -9.80
C ARG A 128 0.11 2.05 -9.18
N SER A 129 0.43 3.06 -10.00
CA SER A 129 1.10 4.30 -9.64
C SER A 129 0.86 5.40 -10.69
N PHE A 130 1.22 6.64 -10.38
CA PHE A 130 1.24 7.76 -11.31
C PHE A 130 2.47 8.65 -11.12
N ASN A 131 2.90 9.29 -12.22
CA ASN A 131 3.99 10.25 -12.25
C ASN A 131 3.53 11.53 -12.98
N GLN A 132 3.82 12.71 -12.43
CA GLN A 132 3.61 13.97 -13.14
C GLN A 132 4.75 14.22 -14.14
N THR A 133 4.66 13.64 -15.33
CA THR A 133 5.64 13.80 -16.41
C THR A 133 4.96 13.56 -17.75
N ASP A 134 5.40 14.26 -18.80
CA ASP A 134 4.97 14.02 -20.17
C ASP A 134 5.83 12.97 -20.89
N GLU A 135 7.03 12.72 -20.38
CA GLU A 135 8.01 11.82 -20.99
C GLU A 135 8.27 10.61 -20.10
N PRO A 136 8.54 9.42 -20.68
CA PRO A 136 8.99 8.25 -19.92
C PRO A 136 10.23 8.56 -19.09
N LEU A 137 10.22 8.10 -17.85
CA LEU A 137 11.39 8.14 -16.96
C LEU A 137 12.20 6.85 -17.11
N TRP A 138 13.51 6.93 -16.89
CA TRP A 138 14.41 5.78 -17.11
C TRP A 138 14.01 4.52 -16.33
N HIS A 139 13.39 4.70 -15.16
CA HIS A 139 12.98 3.59 -14.29
C HIS A 139 11.83 2.77 -14.89
N GLU A 140 11.06 3.35 -15.80
CA GLU A 140 9.95 2.69 -16.53
C GLU A 140 10.47 1.59 -17.47
N GLU A 141 11.71 1.71 -17.96
CA GLU A 141 12.37 0.71 -18.82
C GLU A 141 13.16 -0.33 -18.02
N VAL A 142 13.58 0.00 -16.79
CA VAL A 142 14.51 -0.82 -16.00
C VAL A 142 13.80 -1.68 -14.97
N PHE A 143 12.74 -1.17 -14.33
CA PHE A 143 12.02 -1.91 -13.32
C PHE A 143 10.80 -2.63 -13.90
N TRP A 144 10.40 -3.68 -13.19
CA TRP A 144 9.29 -4.53 -13.58
C TRP A 144 7.95 -3.78 -13.61
N TYR A 145 7.17 -4.23 -14.62
CA TYR A 145 6.00 -3.68 -15.29
C TYR A 145 6.27 -2.54 -16.29
N HIS A 146 6.15 -2.85 -17.58
CA HIS A 146 6.39 -1.96 -18.72
C HIS A 146 5.08 -1.47 -19.37
N GLU A 147 4.05 -1.21 -18.58
CA GLU A 147 2.74 -0.79 -19.08
C GLU A 147 2.41 0.65 -18.65
N TRP A 148 3.29 1.57 -19.02
CA TRP A 148 3.13 2.98 -18.73
C TRP A 148 2.34 3.69 -19.82
N HIS A 149 1.29 4.39 -19.40
CA HIS A 149 0.37 5.10 -20.28
C HIS A 149 0.46 6.60 -20.06
N GLN A 150 0.26 7.37 -21.13
CA GLN A 150 -0.08 8.79 -20.97
C GLN A 150 -1.52 8.89 -20.45
N SER A 151 -1.76 9.75 -19.47
CA SER A 151 -3.11 9.96 -18.96
C SER A 151 -4.00 10.65 -20.00
N SER A 152 -5.19 10.09 -20.22
CA SER A 152 -6.23 10.65 -21.09
C SER A 152 -7.08 11.73 -20.39
N SER A 153 -7.09 11.74 -19.06
CA SER A 153 -7.92 12.61 -18.21
C SER A 153 -7.12 13.67 -17.46
N MET A 154 -5.79 13.49 -17.35
CA MET A 154 -4.88 14.36 -16.62
C MET A 154 -3.63 14.67 -17.48
N PRO A 155 -3.69 15.66 -18.39
CA PRO A 155 -2.51 16.09 -19.16
C PRO A 155 -1.32 16.40 -18.23
N GLY A 156 -0.10 16.05 -18.64
CA GLY A 156 1.08 16.14 -17.76
C GLY A 156 1.30 14.94 -16.84
N TYR A 157 0.49 13.89 -16.93
CA TYR A 157 0.63 12.68 -16.12
C TYR A 157 0.79 11.41 -16.94
N ARG A 158 1.62 10.51 -16.41
CA ARG A 158 1.74 9.11 -16.82
C ARG A 158 1.31 8.19 -15.68
N TRP A 159 0.82 7.01 -15.99
CA TRP A 159 0.37 6.04 -14.99
C TRP A 159 0.69 4.61 -15.42
N LEU A 160 0.82 3.72 -14.44
CA LEU A 160 1.20 2.32 -14.63
C LEU A 160 -0.03 1.41 -14.53
N GLY A 161 -0.27 0.60 -15.57
CA GLY A 161 -1.41 -0.32 -15.71
C GLY A 161 -1.25 -1.72 -15.10
N ASP A 162 -2.03 -2.68 -15.60
CA ASP A 162 -2.08 -4.09 -15.21
C ASP A 162 -2.24 -4.31 -13.71
N LEU A 163 -3.26 -3.71 -13.08
CA LEU A 163 -3.47 -3.81 -11.64
C LEU A 163 -3.63 -5.28 -11.18
N SER A 164 -2.95 -5.67 -10.11
CA SER A 164 -2.94 -7.04 -9.60
C SER A 164 -3.92 -7.25 -8.42
N ALA A 165 -4.26 -8.52 -8.12
CA ALA A 165 -5.19 -8.89 -7.05
C ALA A 165 -4.74 -8.42 -5.65
N ASP A 166 -3.43 -8.40 -5.40
CA ASP A 166 -2.84 -7.83 -4.19
C ASP A 166 -3.29 -6.38 -3.94
N LYS A 167 -3.35 -5.57 -5.01
CA LYS A 167 -3.78 -4.17 -4.97
C LYS A 167 -5.29 -4.03 -4.82
N PHE A 168 -6.05 -4.92 -5.45
CA PHE A 168 -7.48 -5.04 -5.20
C PHE A 168 -7.74 -5.24 -3.70
N THR A 169 -6.98 -6.13 -3.06
CA THR A 169 -7.05 -6.37 -1.62
C THR A 169 -6.62 -5.18 -0.78
N SER A 170 -5.55 -4.48 -1.18
CA SER A 170 -5.11 -3.24 -0.53
C SER A 170 -6.18 -2.14 -0.53
N ILE A 171 -6.90 -1.95 -1.65
CA ILE A 171 -7.91 -0.89 -1.77
C ILE A 171 -9.06 -1.14 -0.80
N PHE A 172 -9.72 -2.30 -0.83
CA PHE A 172 -10.88 -2.49 0.04
C PHE A 172 -10.49 -2.52 1.52
N TYR A 173 -9.30 -3.03 1.85
CA TYR A 173 -8.78 -3.02 3.21
C TYR A 173 -8.49 -1.60 3.71
N GLY A 174 -7.70 -0.84 2.97
CA GLY A 174 -7.28 0.52 3.34
C GLY A 174 -8.47 1.49 3.36
N VAL A 175 -9.26 1.50 2.28
CA VAL A 175 -10.44 2.38 2.15
C VAL A 175 -11.51 2.00 3.17
N GLY A 176 -11.76 0.71 3.40
CA GLY A 176 -12.73 0.30 4.40
C GLY A 176 -12.33 0.67 5.83
N THR A 177 -11.06 0.47 6.17
CA THR A 177 -10.51 0.90 7.48
C THR A 177 -10.62 2.42 7.66
N PHE A 178 -10.32 3.19 6.60
CA PHE A 178 -10.47 4.65 6.62
C PHE A 178 -11.92 5.10 6.80
N TRP A 179 -12.85 4.49 6.05
CA TRP A 179 -14.28 4.78 6.14
C TRP A 179 -14.82 4.53 7.56
N GLU A 180 -14.39 3.45 8.20
CA GLU A 180 -14.83 3.07 9.54
C GLU A 180 -14.28 4.02 10.61
N LEU A 181 -12.97 4.27 10.58
CA LEU A 181 -12.26 4.83 11.74
C LEU A 181 -11.95 6.32 11.65
N CYS A 182 -11.86 6.88 10.43
CA CYS A 182 -11.22 8.17 10.20
C CYS A 182 -12.05 9.16 9.38
N ALA A 183 -12.73 8.66 8.34
CA ALA A 183 -13.49 9.47 7.41
C ALA A 183 -14.63 10.23 8.11
N ASP A 184 -14.74 11.53 7.80
CA ASP A 184 -15.94 12.32 8.08
C ASP A 184 -17.04 12.02 7.05
N ALA A 185 -18.21 12.65 7.18
CA ALA A 185 -19.34 12.40 6.29
C ALA A 185 -19.00 12.58 4.80
N ALA A 186 -18.26 13.63 4.44
CA ALA A 186 -17.89 13.90 3.05
C ALA A 186 -16.91 12.86 2.51
N TYR A 187 -15.93 12.45 3.32
CA TYR A 187 -14.99 11.39 2.91
C TYR A 187 -15.61 10.00 2.92
N LYS A 188 -16.61 9.74 3.77
CA LYS A 188 -17.39 8.50 3.74
C LYS A 188 -18.13 8.33 2.41
N GLU A 189 -18.76 9.40 1.92
CA GLU A 189 -19.42 9.41 0.61
C GLU A 189 -18.42 9.15 -0.53
N LYS A 190 -17.26 9.81 -0.52
CA LYS A 190 -16.20 9.58 -1.53
C LYS A 190 -15.68 8.15 -1.52
N ALA A 191 -15.41 7.58 -0.34
CA ALA A 191 -14.93 6.22 -0.17
C ALA A 191 -15.97 5.19 -0.65
N ALA A 192 -17.25 5.39 -0.32
CA ALA A 192 -18.34 4.57 -0.84
C ALA A 192 -18.43 4.64 -2.37
N ALA A 193 -18.34 5.85 -2.94
CA ALA A 193 -18.39 6.04 -4.39
C ALA A 193 -17.19 5.39 -5.11
N LEU A 194 -15.98 5.43 -4.54
CA LEU A 194 -14.81 4.76 -5.11
C LEU A 194 -15.00 3.24 -5.14
N LEU A 195 -15.36 2.61 -4.01
CA LEU A 195 -15.55 1.16 -3.97
C LEU A 195 -16.71 0.70 -4.85
N ASP A 196 -17.78 1.49 -4.91
CA ASP A 196 -18.91 1.22 -5.80
C ASP A 196 -18.46 1.13 -7.27
N ARG A 197 -17.66 2.10 -7.74
CA ARG A 197 -17.11 2.08 -9.10
C ARG A 197 -16.10 0.96 -9.32
N PHE A 198 -15.12 0.84 -8.42
CA PHE A 198 -14.02 -0.11 -8.53
C PHE A 198 -14.51 -1.57 -8.43
N ILE A 199 -15.17 -1.93 -7.33
CA ILE A 199 -15.67 -3.29 -7.11
C ILE A 199 -16.88 -3.58 -8.01
N GLY A 200 -17.72 -2.57 -8.26
CA GLY A 200 -18.82 -2.67 -9.24
C GLY A 200 -18.31 -3.06 -10.62
N ARG A 201 -17.26 -2.41 -11.12
CA ARG A 201 -16.63 -2.77 -12.41
C ARG A 201 -16.16 -4.22 -12.44
N VAL A 202 -15.55 -4.72 -11.36
CA VAL A 202 -15.13 -6.13 -11.27
C VAL A 202 -16.33 -7.07 -11.35
N VAL A 203 -17.41 -6.78 -10.60
CA VAL A 203 -18.67 -7.54 -10.67
C VAL A 203 -19.28 -7.51 -12.08
N ASP A 204 -19.34 -6.34 -12.70
CA ASP A 204 -19.90 -6.13 -14.05
C ASP A 204 -19.10 -6.89 -15.13
N ASN A 205 -17.80 -7.09 -14.90
CA ASN A 205 -16.93 -7.88 -15.77
C ASN A 205 -16.84 -9.36 -15.37
N ASN A 206 -17.90 -9.91 -14.75
CA ASN A 206 -17.98 -11.29 -14.31
C ASN A 206 -16.83 -11.67 -13.36
N PHE A 207 -16.58 -10.79 -12.39
CA PHE A 207 -15.56 -10.91 -11.35
C PHE A 207 -14.13 -10.97 -11.91
N LYS A 208 -13.88 -10.26 -13.02
CA LYS A 208 -12.52 -10.05 -13.55
C LYS A 208 -12.10 -8.63 -13.28
N LEU A 209 -10.93 -8.44 -12.67
CA LEU A 209 -10.26 -7.16 -12.68
C LEU A 209 -9.75 -6.91 -14.09
N THR A 210 -10.33 -5.91 -14.76
CA THR A 210 -10.08 -5.63 -16.18
C THR A 210 -9.22 -4.40 -16.36
N ASP A 211 -8.33 -4.45 -17.34
CA ASP A 211 -7.44 -3.36 -17.70
C ASP A 211 -8.06 -2.40 -18.74
N LEU A 212 -7.26 -1.44 -19.21
CA LEU A 212 -7.61 -0.44 -20.20
C LEU A 212 -8.15 -1.05 -21.52
N ASP A 213 -7.62 -2.20 -21.93
CA ASP A 213 -8.05 -2.89 -23.14
C ASP A 213 -9.32 -3.75 -22.96
N GLY A 214 -9.90 -3.75 -21.75
CA GLY A 214 -11.09 -4.51 -21.38
C GLY A 214 -10.82 -6.00 -21.11
N LYS A 215 -9.57 -6.46 -21.21
CA LYS A 215 -9.18 -7.83 -20.83
C LYS A 215 -8.85 -7.91 -19.35
N MET A 216 -8.83 -9.13 -18.83
CA MET A 216 -8.43 -9.37 -17.45
C MET A 216 -6.94 -9.04 -17.27
N THR A 217 -6.60 -8.37 -16.17
CA THR A 217 -5.20 -8.14 -15.78
C THR A 217 -4.52 -9.47 -15.48
N LEU A 218 -3.18 -9.48 -15.49
CA LEU A 218 -2.37 -10.69 -15.37
C LEU A 218 -2.72 -11.52 -14.12
N TRP A 219 -3.02 -10.84 -13.02
CA TRP A 219 -3.31 -11.46 -11.71
C TRP A 219 -4.75 -11.18 -11.23
N GLY A 220 -5.63 -10.69 -12.09
CA GLY A 220 -6.94 -10.15 -11.74
C GLY A 220 -8.12 -11.12 -11.75
N ASN A 221 -7.90 -12.41 -11.48
CA ASN A 221 -8.91 -13.44 -11.69
C ASN A 221 -9.70 -13.80 -10.43
N PHE A 222 -10.90 -13.23 -10.28
CA PHE A 222 -11.89 -13.63 -9.26
C PHE A 222 -13.11 -14.33 -9.89
N CYS A 223 -13.01 -14.68 -11.17
CA CYS A 223 -14.11 -15.14 -12.00
C CYS A 223 -14.52 -16.58 -11.65
N PRO A 224 -15.78 -16.84 -11.28
CA PRO A 224 -16.23 -18.18 -10.90
C PRO A 224 -16.26 -19.17 -12.07
N ASN A 225 -16.24 -18.66 -13.31
CA ASN A 225 -16.24 -19.47 -14.52
C ASN A 225 -14.81 -19.75 -15.05
N LEU A 226 -13.76 -19.27 -14.38
CA LEU A 226 -12.37 -19.51 -14.74
C LEU A 226 -11.64 -20.18 -13.57
N PRO A 227 -10.66 -21.07 -13.83
CA PRO A 227 -9.79 -21.58 -12.77
C PRO A 227 -9.06 -20.42 -12.08
N HIS A 228 -9.27 -20.29 -10.78
CA HIS A 228 -8.67 -19.25 -9.94
C HIS A 228 -8.10 -19.89 -8.66
N GLN A 229 -7.27 -19.15 -7.92
CA GLN A 229 -6.73 -19.65 -6.67
C GLN A 229 -7.78 -19.54 -5.56
N GLU A 230 -7.72 -20.44 -4.58
CA GLU A 230 -8.61 -20.43 -3.42
C GLU A 230 -8.54 -19.11 -2.62
N LEU A 231 -7.37 -18.45 -2.64
CA LEU A 231 -7.22 -17.10 -2.09
C LEU A 231 -8.10 -16.05 -2.78
N ASN A 232 -8.28 -16.14 -4.10
CA ASN A 232 -9.10 -15.18 -4.84
C ASN A 232 -10.58 -15.26 -4.45
N SER A 233 -11.06 -16.44 -4.03
CA SER A 233 -12.39 -16.58 -3.44
C SER A 233 -12.52 -15.77 -2.14
N LEU A 234 -11.53 -15.86 -1.24
CA LEU A 234 -11.50 -15.08 0.00
C LEU A 234 -11.48 -13.57 -0.27
N GLU A 235 -10.61 -13.12 -1.17
CA GLU A 235 -10.44 -11.70 -1.51
C GLU A 235 -11.74 -11.11 -2.07
N MET A 236 -12.41 -11.82 -2.99
CA MET A 236 -13.65 -11.36 -3.60
C MET A 236 -14.81 -11.32 -2.59
N LEU A 237 -14.93 -12.34 -1.73
CA LEU A 237 -15.95 -12.36 -0.68
C LEU A 237 -15.76 -11.20 0.32
N ALA A 238 -14.52 -10.94 0.73
CA ALA A 238 -14.20 -9.82 1.61
C ALA A 238 -14.51 -8.47 0.94
N ALA A 239 -14.12 -8.29 -0.33
CA ALA A 239 -14.40 -7.07 -1.06
C ALA A 239 -15.89 -6.77 -1.21
N LEU A 240 -16.71 -7.79 -1.52
CA LEU A 240 -18.17 -7.64 -1.61
C LEU A 240 -18.78 -7.27 -0.26
N LYS A 241 -18.35 -7.92 0.83
CA LYS A 241 -18.84 -7.63 2.18
C LYS A 241 -18.50 -6.20 2.61
N VAL A 242 -17.26 -5.75 2.41
CA VAL A 242 -16.84 -4.37 2.69
C VAL A 242 -17.62 -3.37 1.84
N THR A 243 -17.75 -3.63 0.54
CA THR A 243 -18.46 -2.70 -0.36
C THR A 243 -19.94 -2.62 -0.02
N HIS A 244 -20.58 -3.73 0.32
CA HIS A 244 -21.96 -3.74 0.80
C HIS A 244 -22.10 -2.92 2.09
N HIS A 245 -21.25 -3.17 3.09
CA HIS A 245 -21.28 -2.45 4.36
C HIS A 245 -21.19 -0.93 4.19
N ILE A 246 -20.30 -0.48 3.29
CA ILE A 246 -20.02 0.94 3.10
C ILE A 246 -21.06 1.63 2.20
N THR A 247 -21.56 0.95 1.18
CA THR A 247 -22.47 1.55 0.18
C THR A 247 -23.94 1.31 0.48
N GLY A 248 -24.27 0.28 1.24
CA GLY A 248 -25.64 -0.21 1.45
C GLY A 248 -26.32 -0.76 0.20
N LYS A 249 -25.60 -0.97 -0.91
CA LYS A 249 -26.19 -1.42 -2.17
C LYS A 249 -26.32 -2.95 -2.21
N GLU A 250 -27.57 -3.41 -2.26
CA GLU A 250 -27.92 -4.84 -2.21
C GLU A 250 -27.26 -5.70 -3.29
N ARG A 251 -26.90 -5.12 -4.45
CA ARG A 251 -26.20 -5.84 -5.52
C ARG A 251 -24.93 -6.55 -5.05
N TYR A 252 -24.22 -6.00 -4.07
CA TYR A 252 -22.99 -6.60 -3.53
C TYR A 252 -23.29 -7.77 -2.59
N ASN A 253 -24.34 -7.64 -1.78
CA ASN A 253 -24.81 -8.73 -0.93
C ASN A 253 -25.38 -9.90 -1.76
N ALA A 254 -26.16 -9.58 -2.80
CA ALA A 254 -26.64 -10.57 -3.76
C ALA A 254 -25.49 -11.28 -4.49
N ALA A 255 -24.46 -10.56 -4.93
CA ALA A 255 -23.28 -11.16 -5.54
C ALA A 255 -22.50 -12.04 -4.54
N TYR A 256 -22.37 -11.61 -3.28
CA TYR A 256 -21.72 -12.37 -2.21
C TYR A 256 -22.41 -13.73 -2.00
N HIS A 257 -23.73 -13.73 -1.80
CA HIS A 257 -24.50 -14.95 -1.64
C HIS A 257 -24.54 -15.79 -2.91
N MET A 258 -24.58 -15.19 -4.10
CA MET A 258 -24.49 -15.93 -5.35
C MET A 258 -23.17 -16.71 -5.47
N LEU A 259 -22.03 -16.09 -5.13
CA LEU A 259 -20.72 -16.77 -5.15
C LEU A 259 -20.64 -17.92 -4.13
N ILE A 260 -21.30 -17.77 -2.98
CA ILE A 260 -21.40 -18.81 -1.96
C ILE A 260 -22.32 -19.95 -2.42
N ASP A 261 -23.57 -19.64 -2.73
CA ASP A 261 -24.61 -20.65 -2.92
C ASP A 261 -24.43 -21.44 -4.22
N ARG A 262 -23.93 -20.79 -5.28
CA ARG A 262 -23.78 -21.40 -6.61
C ARG A 262 -22.38 -21.88 -6.90
N TYR A 263 -21.37 -21.21 -6.36
CA TYR A 263 -19.97 -21.44 -6.69
C TYR A 263 -19.12 -21.86 -5.50
N HIS A 264 -19.70 -21.99 -4.30
CA HIS A 264 -19.06 -22.50 -3.10
C HIS A 264 -17.81 -21.73 -2.68
N TYR A 265 -17.77 -20.41 -2.93
CA TYR A 265 -16.61 -19.58 -2.59
C TYR A 265 -16.28 -19.60 -1.09
N ASP A 266 -17.27 -19.86 -0.23
CA ASP A 266 -17.12 -20.03 1.21
C ASP A 266 -16.39 -21.34 1.60
N ASP A 267 -16.48 -22.39 0.79
CA ASP A 267 -15.69 -23.62 0.94
C ASP A 267 -14.30 -23.47 0.31
N HIS A 268 -14.24 -22.89 -0.89
CA HIS A 268 -13.00 -22.59 -1.59
C HIS A 268 -12.03 -21.77 -0.74
N GLN A 269 -12.52 -20.66 -0.18
CA GLN A 269 -11.71 -19.77 0.66
C GLN A 269 -11.03 -20.50 1.82
N ILE A 270 -11.59 -21.60 2.37
CA ILE A 270 -10.96 -22.37 3.46
C ILE A 270 -9.54 -22.80 3.07
N ASN A 271 -9.30 -23.08 1.79
CA ASN A 271 -8.02 -23.56 1.29
C ASN A 271 -7.09 -22.45 0.79
N SER A 272 -7.36 -21.17 1.09
CA SER A 272 -6.48 -20.05 0.68
C SER A 272 -5.05 -20.19 1.21
N LYS A 273 -4.85 -20.84 2.35
CA LYS A 273 -3.51 -21.22 2.83
C LYS A 273 -3.01 -22.51 2.18
N ILE A 274 -1.93 -22.39 1.40
CA ILE A 274 -1.08 -23.51 1.01
C ILE A 274 -0.27 -23.97 2.25
N LEU A 275 -0.50 -25.20 2.69
CA LEU A 275 0.22 -25.79 3.83
C LEU A 275 1.36 -26.71 3.40
N PHE A 276 1.23 -27.37 2.26
CA PHE A 276 2.21 -28.30 1.73
C PHE A 276 2.26 -28.22 0.19
N PRO A 277 3.45 -28.30 -0.43
CA PRO A 277 4.77 -28.33 0.20
C PRO A 277 5.15 -26.97 0.82
N LYS A 278 6.08 -26.95 1.79
CA LYS A 278 6.42 -25.71 2.54
C LYS A 278 7.00 -24.64 1.62
N GLU A 279 7.69 -25.06 0.57
CA GLU A 279 8.36 -24.23 -0.43
C GLU A 279 7.37 -23.45 -1.31
N TRP A 280 6.09 -23.84 -1.31
CA TRP A 280 5.03 -23.13 -2.05
C TRP A 280 4.29 -22.11 -1.17
N ARG A 281 4.66 -21.99 0.10
CA ARG A 281 4.12 -20.95 0.97
C ARG A 281 4.65 -19.59 0.51
N ASN A 282 3.74 -18.67 0.25
CA ASN A 282 4.05 -17.30 -0.10
C ASN A 282 3.53 -16.36 1.00
N VAL A 283 4.44 -15.58 1.59
CA VAL A 283 4.09 -14.59 2.62
C VAL A 283 3.26 -13.43 2.06
N GLY A 284 3.36 -13.14 0.76
CA GLY A 284 2.49 -12.19 0.08
C GLY A 284 1.02 -12.64 0.11
N ASP A 285 0.76 -13.91 -0.19
CA ASP A 285 -0.58 -14.50 -0.15
C ASP A 285 -1.17 -14.44 1.27
N ASP A 286 -0.35 -14.71 2.30
CA ASP A 286 -0.74 -14.54 3.71
C ASP A 286 -1.14 -13.10 4.03
N TYR A 287 -0.48 -12.12 3.39
CA TYR A 287 -0.78 -10.71 3.56
C TYR A 287 -2.18 -10.35 3.06
N HIS A 288 -2.56 -10.88 1.89
CA HIS A 288 -3.88 -10.68 1.31
C HIS A 288 -4.96 -11.42 2.10
N ALA A 289 -4.66 -12.63 2.56
CA ALA A 289 -5.57 -13.38 3.41
C ALA A 289 -5.82 -12.68 4.74
N ALA A 290 -4.79 -12.17 5.41
CA ALA A 290 -4.92 -11.47 6.69
C ALA A 290 -5.79 -10.21 6.56
N ARG A 291 -5.60 -9.41 5.50
CA ARG A 291 -6.45 -8.25 5.20
C ARG A 291 -7.91 -8.66 4.95
N SER A 292 -8.11 -9.69 4.15
CA SER A 292 -9.45 -10.17 3.80
C SER A 292 -10.20 -10.73 5.00
N LEU A 293 -9.55 -11.60 5.80
CA LEU A 293 -10.11 -12.18 7.02
C LEU A 293 -10.40 -11.10 8.08
N TYR A 294 -9.50 -10.13 8.26
CA TYR A 294 -9.72 -9.00 9.17
C TYR A 294 -10.98 -8.20 8.84
N MET A 295 -11.27 -8.01 7.54
CA MET A 295 -12.45 -7.28 7.11
C MET A 295 -13.70 -8.15 7.18
N VAL A 296 -13.71 -9.31 6.51
CA VAL A 296 -14.93 -10.12 6.37
C VAL A 296 -15.43 -10.67 7.70
N MET A 297 -14.55 -11.12 8.61
CA MET A 297 -14.97 -11.69 9.89
C MET A 297 -15.54 -10.66 10.87
N ARG A 298 -15.21 -9.36 10.71
CA ARG A 298 -15.80 -8.29 11.53
C ARG A 298 -17.13 -7.78 10.98
N LEU A 299 -17.44 -8.10 9.73
CA LEU A 299 -18.63 -7.62 9.01
C LEU A 299 -19.63 -8.75 8.70
N GLU A 300 -19.27 -10.00 8.93
CA GLU A 300 -20.15 -11.15 8.75
C GLU A 300 -20.94 -11.44 10.04
N ASP A 301 -22.24 -11.67 9.87
CA ASP A 301 -23.18 -11.95 10.95
C ASP A 301 -23.69 -13.40 10.91
N ASP A 302 -23.56 -14.10 9.77
CA ASP A 302 -23.96 -15.51 9.66
C ASP A 302 -22.95 -16.41 10.43
N PRO A 303 -23.38 -17.10 11.51
CA PRO A 303 -22.51 -17.95 12.31
C PRO A 303 -21.91 -19.12 11.53
N ASN A 304 -22.59 -19.63 10.50
CA ASN A 304 -22.07 -20.72 9.67
C ASN A 304 -20.92 -20.25 8.78
N LEU A 305 -21.06 -19.05 8.18
CA LEU A 305 -19.99 -18.46 7.39
C LEU A 305 -18.81 -18.04 8.28
N LEU A 306 -19.07 -17.45 9.44
CA LEU A 306 -18.03 -17.16 10.44
C LEU A 306 -17.23 -18.39 10.84
N ASN A 307 -17.88 -19.55 11.00
CA ASN A 307 -17.19 -20.81 11.25
C ASN A 307 -16.23 -21.18 10.11
N LYS A 308 -16.65 -21.03 8.84
CA LYS A 308 -15.78 -21.30 7.67
C LYS A 308 -14.62 -20.31 7.58
N TYR A 309 -14.84 -19.03 7.86
CA TYR A 309 -13.73 -18.06 7.94
C TYR A 309 -12.79 -18.34 9.10
N ARG A 310 -13.30 -18.82 10.24
CA ARG A 310 -12.46 -19.26 11.36
C ARG A 310 -11.64 -20.51 10.99
N MET A 311 -12.20 -21.44 10.22
CA MET A 311 -11.44 -22.59 9.69
C MET A 311 -10.28 -22.13 8.81
N ASN A 312 -10.52 -21.16 7.92
CA ASN A 312 -9.46 -20.54 7.12
C ASN A 312 -8.38 -19.90 7.99
N LEU A 313 -8.79 -19.01 8.91
CA LEU A 313 -7.86 -18.33 9.82
C LEU A 313 -7.00 -19.33 10.62
N ASN A 314 -7.58 -20.44 11.08
CA ASN A 314 -6.86 -21.49 11.79
C ASN A 314 -5.83 -22.23 10.90
N ARG A 315 -6.07 -22.34 9.59
CA ARG A 315 -5.10 -22.89 8.64
C ARG A 315 -3.92 -21.95 8.43
N HIS A 316 -4.17 -20.64 8.27
CA HIS A 316 -3.09 -19.66 8.26
C HIS A 316 -2.30 -19.68 9.58
N TRP A 317 -3.01 -19.75 10.72
CA TRP A 317 -2.40 -19.82 12.04
C TRP A 317 -1.46 -21.00 12.23
N TYR A 318 -1.76 -22.16 11.64
CA TYR A 318 -0.88 -23.32 11.68
C TYR A 318 0.54 -22.99 11.21
N ASP A 319 0.68 -22.07 10.25
CA ASP A 319 1.97 -21.57 9.76
C ASP A 319 2.44 -20.34 10.54
N TRP A 320 1.57 -19.34 10.73
CA TRP A 320 1.92 -18.06 11.35
C TRP A 320 2.42 -18.18 12.78
N LYS A 321 1.97 -19.20 13.54
CA LYS A 321 2.39 -19.39 14.92
C LYS A 321 3.90 -19.65 15.08
N ASP A 322 4.53 -20.17 14.03
CA ASP A 322 5.95 -20.53 13.97
C ASP A 322 6.75 -19.63 13.01
N ILE A 323 6.17 -18.52 12.53
CA ILE A 323 6.82 -17.64 11.56
C ILE A 323 7.98 -16.86 12.20
N GLU A 324 9.10 -16.77 11.51
CA GLU A 324 10.20 -15.90 11.91
C GLU A 324 9.89 -14.44 11.55
N PHE A 325 10.23 -13.49 12.42
CA PHE A 325 10.01 -12.05 12.18
C PHE A 325 11.08 -11.43 11.28
N THR A 326 11.31 -12.07 10.13
CA THR A 326 12.25 -11.60 9.10
C THR A 326 11.63 -10.56 8.17
N TRP A 327 10.30 -10.41 8.20
CA TRP A 327 9.55 -9.43 7.43
C TRP A 327 8.55 -8.70 8.34
N GLU A 328 8.47 -7.38 8.20
CA GLU A 328 7.67 -6.54 9.10
C GLU A 328 6.20 -6.94 9.10
N SER A 329 5.67 -7.39 7.96
CA SER A 329 4.28 -7.85 7.84
C SER A 329 3.94 -9.08 8.69
N ASN A 330 4.91 -9.92 9.02
CA ASN A 330 4.67 -11.20 9.72
C ASN A 330 4.07 -10.98 11.13
N ILE A 331 4.49 -9.90 11.81
CA ILE A 331 4.01 -9.59 13.16
C ILE A 331 2.53 -9.19 13.15
N TRP A 332 2.05 -8.64 12.04
CA TRP A 332 0.67 -8.24 11.90
C TRP A 332 -0.27 -9.43 11.83
N PHE A 333 0.17 -10.55 11.25
CA PHE A 333 -0.62 -11.77 11.18
C PHE A 333 -0.98 -12.30 12.56
N LEU A 334 -0.03 -12.25 13.49
CA LEU A 334 -0.26 -12.58 14.90
C LEU A 334 -1.29 -11.62 15.52
N MET A 335 -1.15 -10.31 15.29
CA MET A 335 -2.10 -9.33 15.84
C MET A 335 -3.51 -9.52 15.28
N VAL A 336 -3.64 -9.75 13.96
CA VAL A 336 -4.92 -10.06 13.32
C VAL A 336 -5.54 -11.32 13.91
N TYR A 337 -4.77 -12.40 14.08
CA TYR A 337 -5.26 -13.60 14.72
C TYR A 337 -5.76 -13.32 16.15
N LYS A 338 -4.99 -12.62 16.98
CA LYS A 338 -5.43 -12.25 18.33
C LYS A 338 -6.73 -11.44 18.32
N VAL A 339 -6.84 -10.44 17.45
CA VAL A 339 -8.03 -9.58 17.33
C VAL A 339 -9.26 -10.39 16.94
N LEU A 340 -9.13 -11.29 15.97
CA LEU A 340 -10.26 -12.07 15.45
C LEU A 340 -10.66 -13.25 16.35
N THR A 341 -9.76 -13.72 17.21
CA THR A 341 -9.98 -14.92 18.04
C THR A 341 -10.14 -14.63 19.52
N GLY A 342 -9.60 -13.52 20.00
CA GLY A 342 -9.45 -13.23 21.43
C GLY A 342 -8.39 -14.08 22.14
N GLU A 343 -7.70 -14.99 21.44
CA GLU A 343 -6.73 -15.90 22.04
C GLU A 343 -5.48 -15.17 22.53
N ASP A 344 -4.92 -15.62 23.66
CA ASP A 344 -3.68 -15.07 24.17
C ASP A 344 -2.47 -15.83 23.64
N ILE A 345 -1.86 -15.25 22.59
CA ILE A 345 -0.83 -15.90 21.78
C ILE A 345 0.54 -15.21 21.84
N PHE A 346 0.64 -14.07 22.52
CA PHE A 346 1.88 -13.27 22.59
C PHE A 346 2.75 -13.72 23.76
N THR A 347 3.78 -14.49 23.44
CA THR A 347 4.87 -14.80 24.37
C THR A 347 5.84 -13.62 24.47
N LYS A 348 6.71 -13.61 25.48
CA LYS A 348 7.78 -12.60 25.61
C LYS A 348 8.66 -12.48 24.37
N GLU A 349 8.90 -13.59 23.67
CA GLU A 349 9.64 -13.61 22.41
C GLU A 349 8.90 -12.86 21.29
N LYS A 350 7.59 -13.07 21.17
CA LYS A 350 6.76 -12.36 20.19
C LYS A 350 6.63 -10.87 20.51
N GLU A 351 6.50 -10.52 21.79
CA GLU A 351 6.57 -9.13 22.25
C GLU A 351 7.91 -8.48 21.92
N GLN A 352 9.02 -9.22 22.07
CA GLN A 352 10.34 -8.74 21.70
C GLN A 352 10.43 -8.52 20.18
N GLY A 353 9.88 -9.44 19.37
CA GLY A 353 9.75 -9.26 17.92
C GLY A 353 8.97 -8.00 17.53
N ILE A 354 7.89 -7.66 18.25
CA ILE A 354 7.18 -6.38 18.07
C ILE A 354 8.12 -5.21 18.36
N LYS A 355 8.79 -5.21 19.52
CA LYS A 355 9.71 -4.14 19.93
C LYS A 355 10.85 -3.96 18.95
N ASP A 356 11.30 -5.04 18.31
CA ASP A 356 12.41 -5.07 17.37
C ASP A 356 12.01 -4.75 15.92
N MET A 357 10.72 -4.51 15.64
CA MET A 357 10.23 -4.10 14.31
C MET A 357 11.13 -3.01 13.69
N TRP A 358 11.40 -3.19 12.40
CA TRP A 358 12.30 -2.35 11.60
C TRP A 358 11.66 -2.09 10.24
N GLY A 359 11.82 -0.86 9.72
CA GLY A 359 11.23 -0.47 8.45
C GLY A 359 12.13 -0.87 7.29
N PHE A 360 13.26 -0.18 7.15
CA PHE A 360 14.26 -0.48 6.14
C PHE A 360 15.61 0.13 6.54
N ASP A 361 16.68 -0.30 5.87
CA ASP A 361 17.97 0.38 5.90
C ASP A 361 18.14 1.20 4.62
N ARG A 362 18.63 2.44 4.73
CA ARG A 362 19.04 3.24 3.57
C ARG A 362 20.35 2.68 3.03
N ASN A 363 20.39 2.41 1.73
CA ASN A 363 21.54 1.77 1.09
C ASN A 363 22.06 2.61 -0.07
N THR A 364 23.36 2.55 -0.34
CA THR A 364 23.93 3.09 -1.56
C THR A 364 24.17 1.96 -2.57
N ARG A 365 23.65 2.12 -3.79
CA ARG A 365 23.80 1.15 -4.87
C ARG A 365 24.20 1.83 -6.17
N GLU A 366 24.67 1.02 -7.12
CA GLU A 366 24.96 1.47 -8.49
C GLU A 366 23.80 1.09 -9.41
N PHE A 367 23.29 2.09 -10.14
CA PHE A 367 22.17 1.95 -11.07
C PHE A 367 22.66 2.05 -12.50
N LYS A 368 22.14 1.18 -13.38
CA LYS A 368 22.36 1.23 -14.83
C LYS A 368 21.28 2.08 -15.46
N ILE A 369 21.60 3.33 -15.78
CA ILE A 369 20.65 4.28 -16.36
C ILE A 369 20.76 4.26 -17.89
N PRO A 370 19.71 3.83 -18.62
CA PRO A 370 19.72 3.84 -20.08
C PRO A 370 19.89 5.26 -20.65
N GLN A 371 20.58 5.37 -21.78
CA GLN A 371 20.82 6.60 -22.52
C GLN A 371 20.11 6.54 -23.88
N LYS A 372 19.84 7.71 -24.48
CA LYS A 372 19.13 7.81 -25.77
C LYS A 372 19.87 7.15 -26.95
N ASP A 373 21.19 6.96 -26.82
CA ASP A 373 22.02 6.31 -27.85
C ASP A 373 22.08 4.77 -27.69
N GLY A 374 21.32 4.20 -26.75
CA GLY A 374 21.30 2.77 -26.44
C GLY A 374 22.42 2.32 -25.49
N SER A 375 23.31 3.23 -25.07
CA SER A 375 24.29 2.95 -24.01
C SER A 375 23.65 3.03 -22.62
N PHE A 376 24.43 2.69 -21.58
CA PHE A 376 24.03 2.91 -20.19
C PHE A 376 25.11 3.67 -19.42
N LYS A 377 24.67 4.46 -18.44
CA LYS A 377 25.53 5.12 -17.47
C LYS A 377 25.39 4.44 -16.12
N LEU A 378 26.52 4.07 -15.51
CA LEU A 378 26.55 3.61 -14.13
C LEU A 378 26.55 4.82 -13.20
N VAL A 379 25.58 4.88 -12.30
CA VAL A 379 25.40 5.98 -11.36
C VAL A 379 25.21 5.43 -9.95
N LYS A 380 26.10 5.81 -9.04
CA LYS A 380 25.96 5.47 -7.62
C LYS A 380 25.00 6.45 -6.94
N ALA A 381 23.98 5.94 -6.27
CA ALA A 381 22.99 6.75 -5.55
C ALA A 381 22.45 6.01 -4.33
N GLU A 382 21.88 6.76 -3.40
CA GLU A 382 21.17 6.20 -2.26
C GLU A 382 19.73 5.81 -2.65
N GLU A 383 19.23 4.74 -2.04
CA GLU A 383 17.84 4.28 -2.16
C GLU A 383 17.21 4.01 -0.80
N GLU A 384 15.89 4.15 -0.74
CA GLU A 384 15.05 3.79 0.39
C GLU A 384 13.94 2.84 -0.06
N ARG A 385 13.64 1.84 0.77
CA ARG A 385 12.40 1.07 0.70
C ARG A 385 11.36 1.69 1.63
N THR A 386 10.16 1.12 1.67
CA THR A 386 9.07 1.64 2.49
C THR A 386 9.06 1.06 3.91
N ALA A 387 8.56 1.85 4.86
CA ALA A 387 8.25 1.42 6.23
C ALA A 387 6.73 1.40 6.50
N ALA A 388 5.89 1.52 5.47
CA ALA A 388 4.45 1.65 5.61
C ALA A 388 3.80 0.50 6.40
N ALA A 389 4.19 -0.74 6.11
CA ALA A 389 3.69 -1.92 6.84
C ALA A 389 4.08 -1.87 8.33
N MET A 390 5.32 -1.50 8.66
CA MET A 390 5.76 -1.31 10.05
C MET A 390 4.91 -0.26 10.77
N ILE A 391 4.67 0.89 10.14
CA ILE A 391 3.89 2.00 10.71
C ILE A 391 2.44 1.55 10.92
N ARG A 392 1.85 0.84 9.96
CA ARG A 392 0.52 0.23 10.11
C ARG A 392 0.48 -0.75 11.26
N ASN A 393 1.46 -1.65 11.38
CA ASN A 393 1.51 -2.63 12.45
C ASN A 393 1.49 -1.96 13.83
N TYR A 394 2.32 -0.91 14.00
CA TYR A 394 2.35 -0.16 15.24
C TYR A 394 0.99 0.42 15.59
N TRP A 395 0.37 1.18 14.68
CA TRP A 395 -0.90 1.84 14.97
C TRP A 395 -2.07 0.87 15.10
N PHE A 396 -2.08 -0.22 14.34
CA PHE A 396 -3.03 -1.33 14.52
C PHE A 396 -2.90 -1.94 15.92
N GLY A 397 -1.69 -2.30 16.33
CA GLY A 397 -1.44 -2.89 17.64
C GLY A 397 -1.74 -1.92 18.79
N ARG A 398 -1.46 -0.63 18.63
CA ARG A 398 -1.84 0.42 19.59
C ARG A 398 -3.36 0.53 19.72
N TYR A 399 -4.10 0.48 18.61
CA TYR A 399 -5.56 0.61 18.59
C TYR A 399 -6.25 -0.55 19.33
N TYR A 400 -5.74 -1.77 19.15
CA TYR A 400 -6.26 -2.96 19.82
C TYR A 400 -5.63 -3.24 21.21
N GLY A 401 -4.80 -2.32 21.73
CA GLY A 401 -4.16 -2.47 23.04
C GLY A 401 -3.13 -3.61 23.13
N ILE A 402 -2.62 -4.08 21.98
CA ILE A 402 -1.59 -5.13 21.89
C ILE A 402 -0.19 -4.53 22.10
N ILE A 403 0.03 -3.30 21.60
CA ILE A 403 1.30 -2.58 21.70
C ILE A 403 1.16 -1.53 22.80
N ASP A 404 2.07 -1.56 23.78
CA ASP A 404 2.17 -0.51 24.80
C ASP A 404 2.78 0.77 24.19
N GLU A 405 2.32 1.93 24.65
CA GLU A 405 2.78 3.22 24.14
C GLU A 405 4.26 3.52 24.41
N LYS A 406 4.82 2.87 25.44
CA LYS A 406 6.20 3.05 25.89
C LYS A 406 7.19 2.17 25.14
N TRP A 407 6.71 1.17 24.40
CA TRP A 407 7.57 0.23 23.68
C TRP A 407 8.41 0.92 22.61
#